data_AF-A0A7K3YJS0-F1
#
_entry.id   AF-A0A7K3YJS0-F1
#
_cell.length_a   1.000
_cell.length_b   1.000
_cell.length_c   1.000
_cell.angle_alpha   90.00
_cell.angle_beta   90.00
_cell.angle_gamma   90.00
#
_symmetry.space_group_name_H-M   'P 1'
#
loop_
_entity.id
_entity.type
_entity.pdbx_description
1 polymer ?
#
loop_
_entity_poly.entity_id
_entity_poly.type
_entity_poly.pdbx_seq_one_letter_code
_entity_poly.pdbx_strand_id
1 'polypeptide(L)'
;MTGRRLLPALHEVGLPFCLDFGHAHLNGVLEEFLAAGKPLHVHLHDNDGSGDAHQALGSGKIDYLRVLSLLPRNASRIVEVQALEAYDESVRFMAEAEKRSQERGEVLRQRSAASRADMPGTAI
;
A
#
# COMPACT_ATOMS: atom_id res chain seq x y z
N MET A 1 20.18 10.99 25.50
CA MET A 1 18.82 10.44 25.62
C MET A 1 18.77 9.16 24.83
N THR A 2 18.59 8.01 25.49
CA THR A 2 18.55 6.69 24.84
C THR A 2 17.34 6.67 23.90
N GLY A 3 17.60 6.81 22.59
CA GLY A 3 16.57 6.97 21.57
C GLY A 3 15.64 5.76 21.55
N ARG A 4 14.40 5.93 22.01
CA ARG A 4 13.39 4.89 21.89
C ARG A 4 13.12 4.63 20.41
N ARG A 5 13.43 3.42 19.97
CA ARG A 5 13.07 2.92 18.65
C ARG A 5 11.68 2.30 18.76
N LEU A 6 10.66 3.00 18.25
CA LEU A 6 9.24 2.65 18.40
C LEU A 6 8.94 1.21 17.96
N LEU A 7 9.20 0.87 16.70
CA LEU A 7 8.88 -0.45 16.15
C LEU A 7 9.68 -1.59 16.81
N PRO A 8 11.01 -1.47 17.03
CA PRO A 8 11.74 -2.46 17.81
C PRO A 8 11.19 -2.67 19.23
N ALA A 9 10.79 -1.60 19.94
CA ALA A 9 10.24 -1.72 21.28
C ALA A 9 8.91 -2.49 21.30
N LEU A 10 8.03 -2.29 20.30
CA LEU A 10 6.80 -3.08 20.15
C LEU A 10 7.11 -4.55 19.88
N HIS A 11 8.07 -4.81 18.99
CA HIS A 11 8.48 -6.16 18.63
C HIS A 11 9.09 -6.93 19.82
N GLU A 12 9.91 -6.27 20.65
CA GLU A 12 10.53 -6.85 21.85
C GLU A 12 9.51 -7.41 22.85
N VAL A 13 8.32 -6.81 22.92
CA VAL A 13 7.22 -7.26 23.79
C VAL A 13 6.15 -8.06 23.04
N GLY A 14 6.40 -8.45 21.78
CA GLY A 14 5.50 -9.27 20.99
C GLY A 14 4.23 -8.55 20.51
N LEU A 15 4.22 -7.22 20.46
CA LEU A 15 3.08 -6.44 20.00
C LEU A 15 3.21 -6.11 18.51
N PRO A 16 2.21 -6.45 17.67
CA PRO A 16 2.14 -5.93 16.31
C PRO A 16 1.76 -4.45 16.30
N PHE A 17 1.88 -3.81 15.15
CA PHE A 17 1.37 -2.45 14.96
C PHE A 17 0.38 -2.37 13.79
N CYS A 18 -0.58 -1.46 13.92
CA CYS A 18 -1.43 -1.01 12.84
C CYS A 18 -0.79 0.23 12.20
N LEU A 19 -0.71 0.27 10.88
CA LEU A 19 -0.30 1.47 10.15
C LEU A 19 -1.54 2.18 9.62
N ASP A 20 -1.79 3.37 10.11
CA ASP A 20 -2.78 4.27 9.55
C ASP A 20 -2.15 5.10 8.43
N PHE A 21 -2.64 4.95 7.20
CA PHE A 21 -2.08 5.65 6.05
C PHE A 21 -2.35 7.15 6.09
N GLY A 22 -3.54 7.56 6.51
CA GLY A 22 -3.92 8.95 6.47
C GLY A 22 -3.22 9.74 7.56
N HIS A 23 -3.17 9.24 8.79
CA HIS A 23 -2.36 9.85 9.85
C HIS A 23 -0.86 9.88 9.47
N ALA A 24 -0.31 8.80 8.90
CA ALA A 24 1.10 8.77 8.52
C ALA A 24 1.40 9.74 7.35
N HIS A 25 0.47 9.89 6.39
CA HIS A 25 0.59 10.88 5.32
C HIS A 25 0.52 12.31 5.86
N LEU A 26 -0.46 12.59 6.73
CA LEU A 26 -0.66 13.90 7.35
C LEU A 26 0.58 14.35 8.15
N ASN A 27 1.25 13.41 8.81
CA ASN A 27 2.46 13.68 9.58
C ASN A 27 3.75 13.59 8.75
N GLY A 28 3.67 13.26 7.45
CA GLY A 28 4.84 13.16 6.57
C GLY A 28 5.79 12.01 6.91
N VAL A 29 5.28 10.91 7.50
CA VAL A 29 6.08 9.76 7.98
C VAL A 29 5.70 8.43 7.31
N LEU A 30 4.84 8.46 6.28
CA LEU A 30 4.34 7.25 5.63
C LEU A 30 5.46 6.40 5.01
N GLU A 31 6.44 7.03 4.36
CA GLU A 31 7.57 6.31 3.75
C GLU A 31 8.44 5.61 4.80
N GLU A 32 8.68 6.27 5.93
CA GLU A 32 9.48 5.75 7.03
C GLU A 32 8.83 4.51 7.63
N PHE A 33 7.50 4.52 7.82
CA PHE A 33 6.78 3.35 8.32
C PHE A 33 6.75 2.20 7.31
N LEU A 34 6.56 2.50 6.02
CA LEU A 34 6.59 1.50 4.95
C LEU A 34 7.99 0.86 4.79
N ALA A 35 9.05 1.62 5.03
CA ALA A 35 10.43 1.13 4.96
C ALA A 35 10.87 0.37 6.23
N ALA A 36 10.45 0.84 7.41
CA ALA A 36 10.96 0.35 8.69
C ALA A 36 10.18 -0.86 9.24
N GLY A 37 8.92 -1.04 8.84
CA GLY A 37 8.01 -1.95 9.51
C GLY A 37 7.23 -2.88 8.59
N LYS A 38 6.63 -3.90 9.21
CA LYS A 38 5.65 -4.80 8.59
C LYS A 38 4.37 -4.73 9.40
N PRO A 39 3.43 -3.83 9.07
CA PRO A 39 2.19 -3.71 9.82
C PRO A 39 1.36 -4.99 9.70
N LEU A 40 0.66 -5.35 10.77
CA LEU A 40 -0.29 -6.46 10.75
C LEU A 40 -1.64 -6.02 10.17
N HIS A 41 -2.04 -4.80 10.49
CA HIS A 41 -3.27 -4.15 10.05
C HIS A 41 -2.94 -2.80 9.43
N VAL A 42 -3.72 -2.41 8.44
CA VAL A 42 -3.60 -1.10 7.78
C VAL A 42 -4.97 -0.45 7.70
N HIS A 43 -5.06 0.77 8.19
CA HIS A 43 -6.25 1.62 8.03
C HIS A 43 -6.05 2.50 6.80
N LEU A 44 -7.06 2.49 5.93
CA LEU A 44 -7.07 3.16 4.64
C LEU A 44 -8.10 4.27 4.67
N HIS A 45 -7.61 5.49 4.60
CA HIS A 45 -8.38 6.67 4.25
C HIS A 45 -7.43 7.70 3.65
N ASP A 46 -7.95 8.60 2.84
CA ASP A 46 -7.15 9.61 2.17
C ASP A 46 -7.23 10.97 2.88
N ASN A 47 -6.26 11.83 2.58
CA ASN A 47 -6.28 13.26 2.88
C ASN A 47 -5.31 14.01 1.97
N ASP A 48 -5.39 15.34 1.97
CA ASP A 48 -4.55 16.20 1.12
C ASP A 48 -3.32 16.79 1.83
N GLY A 49 -3.04 16.31 3.06
CA GLY A 49 -1.98 16.78 3.95
C GLY A 49 -2.35 18.00 4.79
N SER A 50 -3.55 18.58 4.65
CA SER A 50 -3.98 19.75 5.44
C SER A 50 -4.71 19.37 6.73
N GLY A 51 -5.25 18.16 6.81
CA GLY A 51 -5.99 17.67 7.96
C GLY A 51 -6.41 16.21 7.80
N ASP A 52 -6.99 15.68 8.87
CA ASP A 52 -7.40 14.29 8.95
C ASP A 52 -8.81 14.07 8.40
N ALA A 53 -8.96 14.27 7.09
CA ALA A 53 -10.26 14.42 6.46
C ALA A 53 -11.01 13.09 6.21
N HIS A 54 -10.40 11.92 6.46
CA HIS A 54 -11.00 10.60 6.24
C HIS A 54 -11.69 10.46 4.87
N GLN A 55 -11.05 10.98 3.82
CA GLN A 55 -11.63 11.02 2.49
C GLN A 55 -11.60 9.63 1.83
N ALA A 56 -12.42 9.46 0.79
CA ALA A 56 -12.42 8.26 -0.02
C ALA A 56 -11.03 8.00 -0.65
N LEU A 57 -10.66 6.73 -0.82
CA LEU A 57 -9.37 6.37 -1.40
C LEU A 57 -9.22 6.95 -2.82
N GLY A 58 -8.12 7.67 -3.06
CA GLY A 58 -7.84 8.30 -4.35
C GLY A 58 -8.41 9.71 -4.51
N SER A 59 -9.12 10.24 -3.51
CA SER A 59 -9.63 11.62 -3.52
C SER A 59 -8.69 12.63 -2.84
N GLY A 60 -7.68 12.15 -2.11
CA GLY A 60 -6.64 12.95 -1.49
C GLY A 60 -5.32 12.89 -2.28
N LYS A 61 -4.19 12.78 -1.56
CA LYS A 61 -2.84 12.83 -2.14
C LYS A 61 -1.99 11.60 -1.84
N ILE A 62 -2.56 10.56 -1.26
CA ILE A 62 -1.84 9.30 -1.05
C ILE A 62 -1.79 8.49 -2.35
N ASP A 63 -0.58 8.17 -2.83
CA ASP A 63 -0.36 7.30 -3.99
C ASP A 63 -0.58 5.82 -3.62
N TYR A 64 -1.85 5.43 -3.51
CA TYR A 64 -2.28 4.08 -3.13
C TYR A 64 -1.72 2.98 -4.05
N LEU A 65 -1.61 3.23 -5.35
CA LEU A 65 -1.08 2.23 -6.28
C LEU A 65 0.36 1.83 -5.92
N ARG A 66 1.16 2.82 -5.52
CA ARG A 66 2.52 2.57 -5.04
C ARG A 66 2.53 1.99 -3.63
N VAL A 67 1.90 2.64 -2.65
CA VAL A 67 2.07 2.26 -1.24
C VAL A 67 1.47 0.89 -0.90
N LEU A 68 0.39 0.48 -1.55
CA LEU A 68 -0.20 -0.85 -1.35
C LEU A 68 0.74 -1.97 -1.81
N SER A 69 1.59 -1.71 -2.80
CA SER A 69 2.57 -2.69 -3.30
C SER A 69 3.72 -2.96 -2.32
N LEU A 70 3.92 -2.06 -1.35
CA LEU A 70 4.97 -2.14 -0.33
C LEU A 70 4.51 -2.89 0.93
N LEU A 71 3.21 -3.14 1.07
CA LEU A 71 2.65 -3.83 2.22
C LEU A 71 2.92 -5.35 2.20
N PRO A 72 3.05 -5.99 3.37
CA PRO A 72 3.01 -7.44 3.47
C PRO A 72 1.73 -8.01 2.85
N ARG A 73 1.82 -9.13 2.13
CA ARG A 73 0.65 -9.76 1.47
C ARG A 73 -0.45 -10.16 2.45
N ASN A 74 -0.10 -10.44 3.70
CA ASN A 74 -1.00 -10.88 4.76
C ASN A 74 -1.45 -9.74 5.68
N ALA A 75 -1.03 -8.50 5.44
CA ALA A 75 -1.54 -7.36 6.20
C ALA A 75 -3.02 -7.16 5.84
N SER A 76 -3.89 -7.11 6.85
CA SER A 76 -5.30 -6.81 6.59
C SER A 76 -5.45 -5.33 6.26
N ARG A 77 -6.41 -5.02 5.40
CA ARG A 77 -6.68 -3.67 4.91
C ARG A 77 -8.11 -3.30 5.30
N ILE A 78 -8.26 -2.22 6.06
CA ILE A 78 -9.55 -1.74 6.59
C ILE A 78 -9.80 -0.36 6.01
N VAL A 79 -10.95 -0.14 5.37
CA VAL A 79 -11.38 1.19 4.91
C VAL A 79 -11.98 1.94 6.10
N GLU A 80 -11.47 3.13 6.43
CA GLU A 80 -11.88 3.95 7.56
C GLU A 80 -12.31 5.36 7.12
N VAL A 81 -13.56 5.49 6.68
CA VAL A 81 -14.11 6.73 6.14
C VAL A 81 -15.38 7.15 6.89
N GLN A 82 -15.74 8.43 6.80
CA GLN A 82 -16.82 9.02 7.60
C GLN A 82 -18.23 8.91 7.00
N ALA A 83 -18.35 8.43 5.76
CA ALA A 83 -19.63 8.34 5.04
C ALA A 83 -19.72 7.07 4.19
N LEU A 84 -20.94 6.59 3.97
CA LEU A 84 -21.20 5.39 3.16
C LEU A 84 -20.82 5.62 1.69
N GLU A 85 -21.04 6.82 1.18
CA GLU A 85 -20.68 7.22 -0.18
C GLU A 85 -19.16 7.14 -0.38
N ALA A 86 -18.39 7.65 0.59
CA ALA A 86 -16.93 7.56 0.57
C ALA A 86 -16.43 6.12 0.67
N TYR A 87 -17.17 5.25 1.38
CA TYR A 87 -16.88 3.82 1.42
C TYR A 87 -17.09 3.18 0.04
N ASP A 88 -18.22 3.46 -0.62
CA ASP A 88 -18.53 2.93 -1.95
C ASP A 88 -17.49 3.37 -2.98
N GLU A 89 -17.07 4.65 -2.92
CA GLU A 89 -15.99 5.19 -3.75
C GLU A 89 -14.67 4.47 -3.50
N SER A 90 -14.33 4.25 -2.23
CA SER A 90 -13.10 3.54 -1.83
C SER A 90 -13.08 2.09 -2.33
N VAL A 91 -14.20 1.38 -2.24
CA VAL A 91 -14.33 0.01 -2.75
C VAL A 91 -14.16 -0.02 -4.27
N ARG A 92 -14.79 0.92 -5.00
CA ARG A 92 -14.61 1.05 -6.45
C ARG A 92 -13.16 1.31 -6.82
N PHE A 93 -12.50 2.26 -6.15
CA PHE A 93 -11.09 2.58 -6.36
C PHE A 93 -10.20 1.34 -6.20
N MET A 94 -10.41 0.56 -5.14
CA MET A 94 -9.62 -0.65 -4.88
C MET A 94 -9.84 -1.74 -5.95
N ALA A 95 -11.07 -1.93 -6.41
CA ALA A 95 -11.38 -2.89 -7.47
C ALA A 95 -10.69 -2.52 -8.80
N GLU A 96 -10.65 -1.23 -9.14
CA GLU A 96 -9.95 -0.74 -10.32
C GLU A 96 -8.42 -0.86 -10.21
N ALA A 97 -7.88 -0.55 -9.03
CA ALA A 97 -6.44 -0.69 -8.75
C ALA A 97 -5.96 -2.14 -8.90
N GLU A 98 -6.75 -3.12 -8.43
CA GLU A 98 -6.50 -4.55 -8.59
C GLU A 98 -6.50 -4.95 -10.07
N LYS A 99 -7.53 -4.54 -10.83
CA LYS A 99 -7.64 -4.83 -12.27
C LYS A 99 -6.42 -4.31 -13.05
N ARG A 100 -6.04 -3.05 -12.81
CA ARG A 100 -4.85 -2.42 -13.43
C ARG A 100 -3.56 -3.18 -13.10
N SER A 101 -3.44 -3.70 -11.88
CA SER A 101 -2.28 -4.48 -11.44
C SER A 101 -2.21 -5.83 -12.15
N GLN A 102 -3.35 -6.50 -12.35
CA GLN A 102 -3.44 -7.76 -13.08
C GLN A 102 -3.10 -7.59 -14.57
N GLU A 103 -3.67 -6.58 -15.22
CA GLU A 103 -3.41 -6.24 -16.62
C GLU A 103 -1.92 -5.93 -16.85
N ARG A 104 -1.31 -5.12 -15.97
CA ARG A 104 0.14 -4.84 -16.02
C ARG A 104 0.98 -6.11 -15.87
N GLY A 105 0.61 -7.01 -14.95
CA GLY A 105 1.28 -8.28 -14.74
C GLY A 105 1.19 -9.22 -15.94
N GLU A 106 0.05 -9.23 -16.65
CA GLU A 106 -0.13 -9.99 -17.87
C GLU A 106 0.72 -9.47 -19.02
N VAL A 107 0.71 -8.16 -19.27
CA VAL A 107 1.54 -7.54 -20.32
C VAL A 107 3.02 -7.83 -20.09
N LEU A 108 3.51 -7.75 -18.86
CA LEU A 108 4.91 -8.05 -18.54
C LEU A 108 5.27 -9.52 -18.81
N ARG A 109 4.37 -10.46 -18.51
CA ARG A 109 4.55 -11.89 -18.81
C ARG A 109 4.60 -12.15 -20.31
N GLN A 110 3.71 -11.54 -21.08
CA GLN A 110 3.67 -11.67 -22.54
C GLN A 110 4.96 -11.14 -23.20
N ARG A 111 5.46 -9.98 -22.76
CA ARG A 111 6.73 -9.41 -23.26
C ARG A 111 7.95 -10.30 -22.93
N SER A 112 7.96 -10.88 -21.73
CA SER A 112 9.03 -11.80 -21.30
C SER A 112 9.03 -13.11 -22.09
N ALA A 113 7.84 -13.62 -22.45
CA ALA A 113 7.70 -14.82 -23.27
C ALA A 113 8.13 -14.58 -24.73
N ALA A 114 7.72 -13.45 -25.32
CA ALA A 114 8.12 -13.08 -26.68
C ALA A 114 9.65 -12.92 -26.82
N SER A 115 10.31 -12.29 -25.83
CA SER A 115 11.77 -12.15 -25.84
C SER A 115 12.55 -13.46 -25.70
N ARG A 116 11.95 -14.52 -25.13
CA ARG A 116 12.58 -15.85 -25.02
C ARG A 116 12.44 -16.68 -26.30
N ALA A 117 11.40 -16.44 -27.09
CA ALA A 117 11.17 -17.12 -28.37
C ALA A 117 12.15 -16.65 -29.48
N ASP A 118 12.75 -15.47 -29.32
CA ASP A 118 13.71 -14.87 -30.27
C ASP A 118 15.19 -15.19 -29.98
N MET A 119 15.50 -16.04 -28.97
CA MET A 119 16.87 -16.48 -28.73
C MET A 119 17.22 -17.60 -29.72
N PRO A 120 18.14 -17.39 -30.69
CA PRO A 120 18.55 -18.44 -31.61
C PRO A 120 19.17 -19.59 -30.81
N GLY A 121 18.68 -20.80 -31.05
CA GLY A 121 19.09 -22.00 -30.33
C GLY A 121 20.61 -22.14 -30.29
N THR A 122 21.18 -22.10 -29.08
CA THR A 122 22.56 -22.55 -28.87
C THR A 122 22.52 -24.07 -28.91
N ALA A 123 22.60 -24.63 -30.11
CA ALA A 123 22.90 -26.03 -30.31
C ALA A 123 24.39 -26.23 -30.04
N ILE A 124 24.73 -26.83 -28.89
CA ILE A 124 25.95 -27.61 -28.68
C ILE A 124 25.61 -28.77 -27.75
#